data_AF-A0A8H2HV58-F1
#
_entry.id   AF-A0A8H2HV58-F1
#
_cell.length_a   1.000
_cell.length_b   1.000
_cell.length_c   1.000
_cell.angle_alpha   90.00
_cell.angle_beta   90.00
_cell.angle_gamma   90.00
#
_symmetry.space_group_name_H-M   'P 1'
#
loop_
_entity.id
_entity.type
_entity.pdbx_description
1 polymer ?
#
loop_
_entity_poly.entity_id
_entity_poly.type
_entity_poly.pdbx_seq_one_letter_code
_entity_poly.pdbx_strand_id
1 'polypeptide(L)'
;METGGLVEFTEDDIAWQLGDIAAQYGLGEEDLEETDDLAPEDDALLFKDLLNDLNINPYSTWDSELPKLVEDGRYTALPTTKMRKQVFGEWCQERIAEIKKEKEKEVKKDPRVAYLAFIEANATPKLYWPEFKRKFKKEAAMKDAKITDKVKETYYRDYISRIKTSVETRENDLKKYLKTVKDLRRGSTLETLPPSVECDIRYTVVPKDRRDPILEAHIKSLPEDAGEGDSSNDTRERQRRALEDREAAVRRERFYNQKDIARGKEVLRETEMEIKRAMNVGKEGLLGHLEPAKEKDKEEGKVS
;
A
#
# COMPACT_ATOMS: atom_id res chain seq x y z
N MET A 1 15.65 -59.70 37.95
CA MET A 1 15.71 -58.35 37.37
C MET A 1 15.67 -58.54 35.87
N GLU A 2 14.49 -58.45 35.28
CA GLU A 2 14.33 -58.50 33.83
C GLU A 2 14.34 -57.07 33.32
N THR A 3 15.36 -56.74 32.55
CA THR A 3 15.53 -55.46 31.87
C THR A 3 14.51 -55.37 30.74
N GLY A 4 13.51 -54.51 30.89
CA GLY A 4 12.62 -54.14 29.79
C GLY A 4 13.44 -53.44 28.70
N GLY A 5 13.61 -54.09 27.55
CA GLY A 5 14.23 -53.51 26.37
C GLY A 5 13.40 -52.33 25.89
N LEU A 6 14.05 -51.17 25.80
CA LEU A 6 13.51 -49.96 25.18
C LEU A 6 13.23 -50.30 23.70
N VAL A 7 11.98 -50.15 23.26
CA VAL A 7 11.63 -50.34 21.85
C VAL A 7 12.30 -49.21 21.07
N GLU A 8 13.40 -49.53 20.38
CA GLU A 8 14.09 -48.61 19.49
C GLU A 8 13.24 -48.44 18.23
N PHE A 9 12.52 -47.32 18.14
CA PHE A 9 11.95 -46.87 16.86
C PHE A 9 13.11 -46.41 15.98
N THR A 10 13.34 -47.14 14.90
CA THR A 10 14.33 -46.76 13.89
C THR A 10 13.77 -45.65 13.01
N GLU A 11 14.66 -44.92 12.32
CA GLU A 11 14.30 -43.84 11.41
C GLU A 11 13.32 -44.30 10.31
N ASP A 12 13.41 -45.59 9.94
CA ASP A 12 12.50 -46.26 9.01
C ASP A 12 11.09 -46.48 9.60
N ASP A 13 10.97 -46.73 10.91
CA ASP A 13 9.66 -46.88 11.57
C ASP A 13 8.92 -45.54 11.65
N ILE A 14 9.66 -44.45 11.86
CA ILE A 14 9.16 -43.08 11.87
C ILE A 14 8.71 -42.68 10.46
N ALA A 15 9.52 -42.99 9.44
CA ALA A 15 9.19 -42.74 8.04
C ALA A 15 7.92 -43.49 7.62
N TRP A 16 7.76 -44.75 8.05
CA TRP A 16 6.58 -45.53 7.75
C TRP A 16 5.33 -44.98 8.44
N GLN A 17 5.42 -44.54 9.70
CA GLN A 17 4.30 -43.88 10.40
C GLN A 17 3.92 -42.54 9.77
N LEU A 18 4.89 -41.75 9.31
CA LEU A 18 4.64 -40.50 8.59
C LEU A 18 3.95 -40.74 7.24
N GLY A 19 4.35 -41.78 6.52
CA GLY A 19 3.72 -42.17 5.26
C GLY A 19 2.26 -42.62 5.43
N ASP A 20 1.97 -43.39 6.48
CA ASP A 20 0.61 -43.86 6.77
C ASP A 20 -0.32 -42.72 7.18
N ILE A 21 0.17 -41.76 7.98
CA ILE A 21 -0.57 -40.53 8.32
C ILE A 21 -0.81 -39.66 7.08
N ALA A 22 0.18 -39.47 6.21
CA ALA A 22 0.03 -38.69 4.98
C ALA A 22 -1.02 -39.32 4.05
N ALA A 23 -1.02 -40.65 3.91
CA ALA A 23 -2.01 -41.39 3.13
C ALA A 23 -3.43 -41.29 3.72
N GLN A 24 -3.55 -41.28 5.05
CA GLN A 24 -4.84 -41.18 5.73
C GLN A 24 -5.50 -39.79 5.60
N TYR A 25 -4.69 -38.74 5.40
CA TYR A 25 -5.14 -37.37 5.20
C TYR A 25 -5.13 -36.92 3.72
N GLY A 26 -4.72 -37.78 2.79
CA GLY A 26 -4.71 -37.48 1.36
C GLY A 26 -3.67 -36.44 0.94
N LEU A 27 -2.61 -36.27 1.72
CA LEU A 27 -1.50 -35.35 1.43
C LEU A 27 -0.47 -36.08 0.56
N GLY A 28 -0.39 -35.69 -0.72
CA GLY A 28 0.62 -36.22 -1.63
C GLY A 28 2.00 -35.62 -1.37
N GLU A 29 3.06 -36.31 -1.79
CA GLU A 29 4.45 -35.80 -1.77
C GLU A 29 4.60 -34.46 -2.53
N GLU A 30 3.65 -34.14 -3.42
CA GLU A 30 3.54 -32.88 -4.17
C GLU A 30 3.05 -31.69 -3.32
N ASP A 31 2.44 -31.90 -2.16
CA ASP A 31 2.01 -30.80 -1.25
C ASP A 31 3.15 -30.28 -0.35
N LEU A 32 4.34 -30.91 -0.43
CA LEU A 32 5.56 -30.47 0.28
C LEU A 32 6.56 -29.77 -0.65
N GLU A 33 6.12 -29.30 -1.81
CA GLU A 33 6.87 -28.29 -2.54
C GLU A 33 6.98 -27.04 -1.66
N GLU A 34 8.23 -26.67 -1.33
CA GLU A 34 8.59 -25.39 -0.73
C GLU A 34 8.15 -24.29 -1.70
N THR A 35 6.88 -23.90 -1.62
CA THR A 35 6.32 -22.80 -2.36
C THR A 35 7.11 -21.55 -1.99
N ASP A 36 7.70 -20.91 -3.01
CA ASP A 36 8.25 -19.57 -2.91
C ASP A 36 7.08 -18.57 -2.77
N ASP A 37 6.27 -18.76 -1.74
CA ASP A 37 5.12 -17.93 -1.42
C ASP A 37 5.66 -16.61 -0.92
N LEU A 38 5.80 -15.65 -1.84
CA LEU A 38 5.77 -14.25 -1.46
C LEU A 38 4.56 -14.05 -0.54
N ALA A 39 4.81 -13.52 0.66
CA ALA A 39 3.74 -13.19 1.58
C ALA A 39 2.67 -12.37 0.85
N PRO A 40 1.38 -12.61 1.16
CA PRO A 40 0.31 -11.76 0.67
C PRO A 40 0.69 -10.28 0.87
N GLU A 41 0.55 -9.47 -0.17
CA GLU A 41 0.98 -8.06 -0.15
C GLU A 41 0.38 -7.31 1.05
N ASP A 42 -0.83 -7.69 1.45
CA ASP A 42 -1.54 -7.20 2.64
C ASP A 42 -0.82 -7.52 3.97
N ASP A 43 -0.25 -8.73 4.11
CA ASP A 43 0.48 -9.15 5.32
C ASP A 43 1.84 -8.43 5.43
N ALA A 44 2.49 -8.19 4.29
CA ALA A 44 3.71 -7.41 4.23
C ALA A 44 3.45 -5.93 4.59
N LEU A 45 2.35 -5.35 4.10
CA LEU A 45 1.92 -3.99 4.47
C LEU A 45 1.62 -3.88 5.97
N LEU A 46 0.88 -4.84 6.53
CA LEU A 46 0.58 -4.87 7.97
C LEU A 46 1.86 -4.94 8.82
N PHE A 47 2.86 -5.71 8.38
CA PHE A 47 4.16 -5.77 9.03
C PHE A 47 4.96 -4.47 8.87
N LYS A 48 4.91 -3.81 7.70
CA LYS A 48 5.54 -2.49 7.50
C LYS A 48 4.90 -1.40 8.37
N ASP A 49 3.58 -1.42 8.53
CA ASP A 49 2.86 -0.51 9.41
C ASP A 49 3.26 -0.71 10.89
N LEU A 50 3.43 -1.97 11.32
CA LEU A 50 4.00 -2.26 12.63
C LEU A 50 5.39 -1.61 12.83
N LEU A 51 6.27 -1.69 11.84
CA LEU A 51 7.61 -1.08 11.90
C LEU A 51 7.53 0.44 12.01
N ASN A 52 6.57 1.06 11.33
CA ASN A 52 6.30 2.49 11.41
C ASN A 52 5.75 2.89 12.79
N ASP A 53 4.77 2.15 13.32
CA ASP A 53 4.13 2.43 14.61
C ASP A 53 5.10 2.30 15.79
N LEU A 54 5.93 1.27 15.77
CA LEU A 54 7.00 1.06 16.77
C LEU A 54 8.19 2.01 16.57
N ASN A 55 8.13 2.85 15.53
CA ASN A 55 9.08 3.88 15.21
C ASN A 55 10.52 3.34 15.15
N ILE A 56 10.66 2.15 14.53
CA ILE A 56 11.91 1.41 14.46
C ILE A 56 12.97 2.23 13.73
N ASN A 57 14.22 2.13 14.17
CA ASN A 57 15.31 2.80 13.49
C ASN A 57 15.73 1.98 12.25
N PRO A 58 15.63 2.51 11.03
CA PRO A 58 15.96 1.76 9.82
C PRO A 58 17.47 1.50 9.66
N TYR A 59 18.31 2.09 10.51
CA TYR A 59 19.76 1.81 10.58
C TYR A 59 20.12 0.76 11.63
N SER A 60 19.16 0.28 12.42
CA SER A 60 19.36 -0.79 13.41
C SER A 60 19.36 -2.18 12.75
N THR A 61 19.94 -3.17 13.42
CA THR A 61 19.90 -4.55 12.96
C THR A 61 18.60 -5.24 13.38
N TRP A 62 18.18 -6.26 12.61
CA TRP A 62 17.01 -7.08 12.94
C TRP A 62 17.02 -7.56 14.40
N ASP A 63 18.15 -8.08 14.86
CA ASP A 63 18.25 -8.67 16.20
C ASP A 63 18.10 -7.64 17.34
N SER A 64 18.50 -6.38 17.11
CA SER A 64 18.35 -5.32 18.10
C SER A 64 16.91 -4.83 18.27
N GLU A 65 16.11 -4.95 17.21
CA GLU A 65 14.72 -4.47 17.19
C GLU A 65 13.72 -5.62 17.40
N LEU A 66 14.15 -6.87 17.21
CA LEU A 66 13.37 -8.09 17.40
C LEU A 66 12.58 -8.14 18.72
N PRO A 67 13.15 -7.80 19.90
CA PRO A 67 12.40 -7.85 21.15
C PRO A 67 11.14 -6.97 21.13
N LYS A 68 11.23 -5.79 20.50
CA LYS A 68 10.10 -4.85 20.38
C LYS A 68 9.06 -5.34 19.39
N LEU A 69 9.50 -6.05 18.35
CA LEU A 69 8.62 -6.59 17.32
C LEU A 69 7.78 -7.74 17.86
N VAL A 70 8.38 -8.66 18.63
CA VAL A 70 7.71 -9.86 19.17
C VAL A 70 6.63 -9.52 20.20
N GLU A 71 6.71 -8.36 20.84
CA GLU A 71 5.69 -7.89 21.80
C GLU A 71 4.33 -7.58 21.14
N ASP A 72 4.30 -7.29 19.83
CA ASP A 72 3.08 -6.95 19.10
C ASP A 72 2.48 -8.19 18.40
N GLY A 73 1.17 -8.37 18.53
CA GLY A 73 0.44 -9.48 17.90
C GLY A 73 0.50 -9.49 16.37
N ARG A 74 0.78 -8.35 15.73
CA ARG A 74 0.96 -8.24 14.27
C ARG A 74 2.28 -8.86 13.78
N TYR A 75 3.20 -9.19 14.67
CA TYR A 75 4.45 -9.87 14.33
C TYR A 75 4.23 -11.24 13.68
N THR A 76 3.13 -11.93 14.01
CA THR A 76 2.77 -13.23 13.45
C THR A 76 2.07 -13.15 12.09
N ALA A 77 1.82 -11.95 11.56
CA ALA A 77 1.20 -11.76 10.24
C ALA A 77 2.02 -12.44 9.14
N LEU A 78 3.35 -12.39 9.24
CA LEU A 78 4.23 -13.14 8.36
C LEU A 78 4.54 -14.50 9.00
N PRO A 79 4.27 -15.63 8.31
CA PRO A 79 4.35 -16.96 8.92
C PRO A 79 5.79 -17.41 9.19
N THR A 80 6.73 -17.05 8.32
CA THR A 80 8.14 -17.48 8.42
C THR A 80 9.09 -16.35 8.80
N THR A 81 10.11 -16.69 9.60
CA THR A 81 11.17 -15.74 9.97
C THR A 81 11.95 -15.22 8.76
N LYS A 82 12.05 -16.01 7.68
CA LYS A 82 12.66 -15.62 6.40
C LYS A 82 11.89 -14.46 5.77
N MET A 83 10.56 -14.57 5.66
CA MET A 83 9.68 -13.51 5.14
C MET A 83 9.77 -12.24 5.99
N ARG A 84 9.74 -12.38 7.32
CA ARG A 84 9.87 -11.24 8.25
C ARG A 84 11.16 -10.45 8.03
N LYS A 85 12.29 -11.16 7.91
CA LYS A 85 13.60 -10.53 7.66
C LYS A 85 13.67 -9.87 6.28
N GLN A 86 13.04 -10.47 5.27
CA GLN A 86 12.96 -9.89 3.93
C GLN A 86 12.18 -8.56 3.95
N VAL A 87 10.94 -8.58 4.46
CA VAL A 87 10.08 -7.38 4.52
C VAL A 87 10.72 -6.29 5.38
N PHE A 88 11.38 -6.66 6.49
CA PHE A 88 12.17 -5.71 7.29
C PHE A 88 13.30 -5.06 6.49
N GLY A 89 14.05 -5.86 5.73
CA GLY A 89 15.13 -5.36 4.88
C GLY A 89 14.64 -4.40 3.81
N GLU A 90 13.55 -4.75 3.12
CA GLU A 90 12.89 -3.91 2.12
C GLU A 90 12.41 -2.58 2.74
N TRP A 91 11.71 -2.65 3.88
CA TRP A 91 11.27 -1.46 4.62
C TRP A 91 12.44 -0.57 5.06
N CYS A 92 13.53 -1.15 5.57
CA CYS A 92 14.71 -0.37 5.95
C CYS A 92 15.31 0.35 4.74
N GLN A 93 15.39 -0.30 3.58
CA GLN A 93 15.90 0.32 2.36
C GLN A 93 14.99 1.46 1.88
N GLU A 94 13.67 1.23 1.83
CA GLU A 94 12.67 2.25 1.48
C GLU A 94 12.76 3.45 2.43
N ARG A 95 12.79 3.21 3.75
CA ARG A 95 12.84 4.26 4.76
C ARG A 95 14.16 5.04 4.73
N ILE A 96 15.29 4.37 4.51
CA ILE A 96 16.59 5.05 4.32
C ILE A 96 16.57 5.90 3.05
N ALA A 97 15.99 5.40 1.96
CA ALA A 97 15.87 6.14 0.71
C ALA A 97 14.99 7.38 0.88
N GLU A 98 13.89 7.28 1.62
CA GLU A 98 13.04 8.42 1.99
C GLU A 98 13.79 9.45 2.82
N ILE A 99 14.44 9.04 3.92
CA ILE A 99 15.22 9.94 4.78
C ILE A 99 16.32 10.63 3.97
N LYS A 100 17.00 9.89 3.09
CA LYS A 100 18.02 10.45 2.21
C LYS A 100 17.42 11.45 1.23
N LYS A 101 16.25 11.15 0.66
CA LYS A 101 15.52 12.04 -0.26
C LYS A 101 15.03 13.30 0.45
N GLU A 102 14.55 13.20 1.69
CA GLU A 102 14.18 14.35 2.52
C GLU A 102 15.39 15.21 2.85
N LYS A 103 16.48 14.61 3.33
CA LYS A 103 17.74 15.33 3.58
C LYS A 103 18.29 15.97 2.31
N GLU A 104 18.20 15.28 1.17
CA GLU A 104 18.62 15.83 -0.11
C GLU A 104 17.72 16.98 -0.54
N LYS A 105 16.40 16.91 -0.33
CA LYS A 105 15.47 18.03 -0.54
C LYS A 105 15.81 19.21 0.37
N GLU A 106 16.13 18.98 1.64
CA GLU A 106 16.55 20.02 2.59
C GLU A 106 17.88 20.66 2.20
N VAL A 107 18.87 19.85 1.82
CA VAL A 107 20.20 20.32 1.38
C VAL A 107 20.15 20.99 -0.01
N LYS A 108 19.19 20.60 -0.85
CA LYS A 108 18.89 21.24 -2.15
C LYS A 108 18.07 22.52 -2.02
N LYS A 109 17.55 22.88 -0.84
CA LYS A 109 16.97 24.21 -0.66
C LYS A 109 18.03 25.23 -1.06
N ASP A 110 17.68 26.09 -2.01
CA ASP A 110 18.62 27.03 -2.59
C ASP A 110 19.19 27.90 -1.45
N PRO A 111 20.53 28.02 -1.33
CA PRO A 111 21.17 28.82 -0.29
C PRO A 111 20.64 30.26 -0.22
N ARG A 112 20.06 30.76 -1.32
CA ARG A 112 19.41 32.07 -1.39
C ARG A 112 18.19 32.16 -0.47
N VAL A 113 17.40 31.11 -0.35
CA VAL A 113 16.23 31.07 0.56
C VAL A 113 16.68 31.27 2.01
N ALA A 114 17.72 30.55 2.42
CA ALA A 114 18.28 30.67 3.77
C ALA A 114 18.82 32.09 4.03
N TYR A 115 19.48 32.70 3.05
CA TYR A 115 19.98 34.07 3.16
C TYR A 115 18.86 35.12 3.21
N LEU A 116 17.80 34.95 2.42
CA LEU A 116 16.64 35.85 2.41
C LEU A 116 15.84 35.77 3.71
N ALA A 117 15.58 34.57 4.23
CA ALA A 117 14.96 34.39 5.55
C ALA A 117 15.81 35.00 6.67
N PHE A 118 17.14 34.91 6.54
CA PHE A 118 18.06 35.53 7.49
C PHE A 118 17.98 37.07 7.46
N ILE A 119 17.89 37.67 6.27
CA ILE A 119 17.65 39.11 6.10
C ILE A 119 16.29 39.49 6.71
N GLU A 120 15.23 38.74 6.43
CA GLU A 120 13.89 39.03 6.96
C GLU A 120 13.89 39.14 8.50
N ALA A 121 14.57 38.22 9.18
CA ALA A 121 14.62 38.19 10.65
C ALA A 121 15.53 39.26 11.27
N ASN A 122 16.61 39.66 10.59
CA ASN A 122 17.70 40.44 11.21
C ASN A 122 17.93 41.82 10.58
N ALA A 123 17.42 42.07 9.38
CA ALA A 123 17.62 43.33 8.68
C ALA A 123 16.71 44.40 9.26
N THR A 124 17.31 45.56 9.55
CA THR A 124 16.57 46.72 10.03
C THR A 124 16.89 47.92 9.14
N PRO A 125 15.91 48.81 8.86
CA PRO A 125 16.11 49.97 7.98
C PRO A 125 17.23 50.94 8.41
N LYS A 126 17.66 50.86 9.67
CA LYS A 126 18.70 51.71 10.28
C LYS A 126 20.12 51.15 10.13
N LEU A 127 20.25 49.87 9.78
CA LEU A 127 21.53 49.18 9.74
C LEU A 127 22.04 49.17 8.29
N TYR A 128 23.26 49.66 8.07
CA TYR A 128 23.87 49.63 6.75
C TYR A 128 24.61 48.31 6.52
N TRP A 129 24.79 47.95 5.24
CA TRP A 129 25.40 46.67 4.85
C TRP A 129 26.74 46.36 5.56
N PRO A 130 27.71 47.29 5.68
CA PRO A 130 28.96 47.01 6.38
C PRO A 130 28.77 46.63 7.86
N GLU A 131 27.81 47.27 8.53
CA GLU A 131 27.49 47.01 9.93
C GLU A 131 26.76 45.68 10.10
N PHE A 132 25.80 45.39 9.21
CA PHE A 132 25.11 44.10 9.13
C PHE A 132 26.11 42.96 8.92
N LYS A 133 27.01 43.11 7.94
CA LYS A 133 28.05 42.13 7.67
C LYS A 133 28.97 41.92 8.87
N ARG A 134 29.39 42.99 9.56
CA ARG A 134 30.25 42.88 10.74
C ARG A 134 29.55 42.14 11.88
N LYS A 135 28.27 42.45 12.12
CA LYS A 135 27.47 41.87 13.21
C LYS A 135 27.19 40.38 12.97
N PHE A 136 26.93 39.99 11.72
CA PHE A 136 26.44 38.65 11.38
C PHE A 136 27.44 37.79 10.60
N LYS A 137 28.73 38.14 10.59
CA LYS A 137 29.80 37.39 9.89
C LYS A 137 29.88 35.91 10.30
N LYS A 138 29.45 35.56 11.52
CA LYS A 138 29.56 34.20 12.06
C LYS A 138 28.39 33.28 11.68
N GLU A 139 27.29 33.84 11.20
CA GLU A 139 26.05 33.13 10.89
C GLU A 139 26.19 32.21 9.68
N ALA A 140 25.51 31.05 9.71
CA ALA A 140 25.58 30.05 8.64
C ALA A 140 25.16 30.63 7.28
N ALA A 141 24.09 31.44 7.24
CA ALA A 141 23.60 32.11 6.03
C ALA A 141 24.59 33.13 5.43
N MET A 142 25.43 33.76 6.26
CA MET A 142 26.49 34.68 5.80
C MET A 142 27.78 33.95 5.41
N LYS A 143 28.06 32.81 6.02
CA LYS A 143 29.21 31.94 5.69
C LYS A 143 29.02 31.11 4.44
N ASP A 144 27.80 30.99 3.93
CA ASP A 144 27.54 30.21 2.73
C ASP A 144 28.37 30.74 1.55
N ALA A 145 29.25 29.88 1.04
CA ALA A 145 30.19 30.18 -0.03
C ALA A 145 29.52 30.25 -1.41
N LYS A 146 28.28 29.74 -1.54
CA LYS A 146 27.54 29.72 -2.81
C LYS A 146 27.04 31.12 -3.23
N ILE A 147 26.96 32.08 -2.31
CA ILE A 147 26.52 33.45 -2.59
C ILE A 147 27.66 34.43 -2.31
N THR A 148 28.14 35.11 -3.34
CA THR A 148 29.19 36.12 -3.23
C THR A 148 28.73 37.33 -2.44
N ASP A 149 29.64 37.96 -1.69
CA ASP A 149 29.35 39.18 -0.89
C ASP A 149 28.71 40.31 -1.70
N LYS A 150 29.08 40.48 -2.97
CA LYS A 150 28.46 41.48 -3.86
C LYS A 150 26.98 41.20 -4.10
N VAL A 151 26.61 39.94 -4.28
CA VAL A 151 25.23 39.50 -4.48
C VAL A 151 24.46 39.64 -3.17
N LYS A 152 25.06 39.23 -2.05
CA LYS A 152 24.51 39.42 -0.70
C LYS A 152 24.20 40.90 -0.39
N GLU A 153 25.10 41.81 -0.75
CA GLU A 153 24.91 43.25 -0.59
C GLU A 153 23.75 43.78 -1.43
N THR A 154 23.67 43.37 -2.71
CA THR A 154 22.57 43.75 -3.59
C THR A 154 21.22 43.31 -3.03
N TYR A 155 21.12 42.05 -2.58
CA TYR A 155 19.93 41.51 -1.92
C TYR A 155 19.55 42.31 -0.68
N TYR A 156 20.53 42.64 0.18
CA TYR A 156 20.28 43.44 1.38
C TYR A 156 19.77 44.84 1.05
N ARG A 157 20.42 45.54 0.11
CA ARG A 157 20.01 46.89 -0.29
C ARG A 157 18.63 46.90 -0.93
N ASP A 158 18.30 45.92 -1.77
CA ASP A 158 16.97 45.82 -2.40
C ASP A 158 15.89 45.41 -1.39
N TYR A 159 16.21 44.55 -0.41
CA TYR A 159 15.28 44.26 0.69
C TYR A 159 14.96 45.52 1.51
N ILE A 160 15.99 46.28 1.90
CA ILE A 160 15.84 47.52 2.67
C ILE A 160 15.15 48.62 1.86
N SER A 161 15.36 48.70 0.54
CA SER A 161 14.64 49.67 -0.30
C SER A 161 13.15 49.34 -0.36
N ARG A 162 12.79 48.06 -0.47
CA ARG A 162 11.40 47.59 -0.55
C ARG A 162 10.68 47.62 0.79
N ILE A 163 11.35 47.34 1.92
CA ILE A 163 10.69 47.43 3.23
C ILE A 163 10.29 48.87 3.59
N LYS A 164 10.97 49.86 3.00
CA LYS A 164 10.65 51.29 3.15
C LYS A 164 9.42 51.71 2.34
N THR A 165 8.95 50.91 1.39
CA THR A 165 7.73 51.20 0.62
C THR A 165 6.47 50.70 1.33
N SER A 166 5.32 51.23 0.91
CA SER A 166 4.02 50.83 1.48
C SER A 166 3.78 49.33 1.30
N VAL A 167 3.04 48.73 2.23
CA VAL A 167 2.71 47.29 2.18
C VAL A 167 1.94 46.96 0.89
N GLU A 168 1.02 47.83 0.48
CA GLU A 168 0.22 47.69 -0.75
C GLU A 168 1.08 47.66 -2.02
N THR A 169 2.13 48.48 -2.08
CA THR A 169 3.06 48.49 -3.22
C THR A 169 3.78 47.15 -3.31
N ARG A 170 4.21 46.61 -2.16
CA ARG A 170 4.88 45.31 -2.08
C ARG A 170 3.96 44.17 -2.49
N GLU A 171 2.70 44.18 -2.05
CA GLU A 171 1.69 43.20 -2.44
C GLU A 171 1.41 43.23 -3.95
N ASN A 172 1.28 44.42 -4.53
CA ASN A 172 1.04 44.58 -5.97
C ASN A 172 2.24 44.13 -6.79
N ASP A 173 3.47 44.40 -6.34
CA ASP A 173 4.69 43.92 -6.98
C ASP A 173 4.80 42.39 -6.92
N LEU A 174 4.41 41.77 -5.80
CA LEU A 174 4.32 40.32 -5.67
C LEU A 174 3.27 39.75 -6.64
N LYS A 175 2.06 40.31 -6.69
CA LYS A 175 1.01 39.88 -7.63
C LYS A 175 1.46 39.97 -9.09
N LYS A 176 2.15 41.05 -9.45
CA LYS A 176 2.72 41.22 -10.81
C LYS A 176 3.80 40.18 -11.09
N TYR A 177 4.67 39.93 -10.12
CA TYR A 177 5.72 38.93 -10.24
C TYR A 177 5.15 37.53 -10.44
N LEU A 178 4.19 37.11 -9.61
CA LEU A 178 3.57 35.80 -9.71
C LEU A 178 2.97 35.53 -11.10
N LYS A 179 2.36 36.53 -11.74
CA LYS A 179 1.87 36.41 -13.13
C LYS A 179 2.96 36.16 -14.18
N THR A 180 4.22 36.50 -13.88
CA THR A 180 5.36 36.27 -14.78
C THR A 180 6.03 34.92 -14.56
N VAL A 181 5.76 34.28 -13.42
CA VAL A 181 6.31 32.97 -13.04
C VAL A 181 5.56 31.89 -13.84
N LYS A 182 6.30 31.07 -14.59
CA LYS A 182 5.73 30.05 -15.50
C LYS A 182 5.78 28.64 -14.92
N ASP A 183 6.61 28.43 -13.91
CA ASP A 183 6.87 27.16 -13.23
C ASP A 183 5.94 26.94 -12.02
N LEU A 184 5.15 27.95 -11.65
CA LEU A 184 4.10 27.82 -10.63
C LEU A 184 2.88 27.11 -11.24
N ARG A 185 2.42 26.03 -10.60
CA ARG A 185 1.29 25.21 -11.06
C ARG A 185 0.12 25.30 -10.09
N ARG A 186 -1.08 24.94 -10.54
CA ARG A 186 -2.29 24.86 -9.69
C ARG A 186 -2.15 23.85 -8.54
N GLY A 187 -1.37 22.79 -8.74
CA GLY A 187 -1.08 21.79 -7.71
C GLY A 187 0.01 22.18 -6.70
N SER A 188 0.70 23.31 -6.91
CA SER A 188 1.71 23.79 -5.95
C SER A 188 1.02 24.20 -4.64
N THR A 189 1.54 23.73 -3.52
CA THR A 189 1.15 24.14 -2.17
C THR A 189 2.16 25.14 -1.61
N LEU A 190 1.82 25.82 -0.50
CA LEU A 190 2.73 26.77 0.16
C LEU A 190 4.08 26.14 0.58
N GLU A 191 4.11 24.82 0.74
CA GLU A 191 5.31 24.05 1.11
C GLU A 191 6.09 23.53 -0.10
N THR A 192 5.46 23.50 -1.28
CA THR A 192 6.04 22.97 -2.53
C THR A 192 6.20 24.06 -3.57
N LEU A 193 6.56 25.26 -3.10
CA LEU A 193 6.76 26.40 -3.98
C LEU A 193 8.03 26.20 -4.83
N PRO A 194 8.00 26.60 -6.12
CA PRO A 194 9.19 26.56 -6.94
C PRO A 194 10.30 27.46 -6.38
N PRO A 195 11.59 27.08 -6.53
CA PRO A 195 12.71 27.92 -6.10
C PRO A 195 12.71 29.32 -6.74
N SER A 196 12.11 29.49 -7.92
CA SER A 196 11.95 30.80 -8.56
C SER A 196 11.19 31.78 -7.65
N VAL A 197 10.13 31.32 -6.98
CA VAL A 197 9.30 32.12 -6.09
C VAL A 197 9.95 32.24 -4.71
N GLU A 198 10.45 31.15 -4.15
CA GLU A 198 11.06 31.15 -2.81
C GLU A 198 12.34 32.00 -2.73
N CYS A 199 13.14 32.02 -3.80
CA CYS A 199 14.38 32.80 -3.88
C CYS A 199 14.16 34.26 -4.28
N ASP A 200 12.91 34.69 -4.51
CA ASP A 200 12.64 36.07 -4.91
C ASP A 200 12.49 37.00 -3.70
N ILE A 201 13.07 38.19 -3.82
CA ILE A 201 13.02 39.21 -2.76
C ILE A 201 11.58 39.67 -2.54
N ARG A 202 10.78 39.82 -3.60
CA ARG A 202 9.39 40.30 -3.53
C ARG A 202 8.51 39.34 -2.72
N TYR A 203 8.82 38.05 -2.75
CA TYR A 203 8.18 37.04 -1.90
C TYR A 203 8.58 37.21 -0.43
N THR A 204 9.84 37.53 -0.16
CA THR A 204 10.39 37.64 1.21
C THR A 204 9.96 38.93 1.94
N VAL A 205 9.83 40.08 1.25
CA VAL A 205 9.51 41.35 1.94
C VAL A 205 8.01 41.56 2.24
N VAL A 206 7.14 40.69 1.70
CA VAL A 206 5.72 40.66 2.09
C VAL A 206 5.56 39.70 3.29
N PRO A 207 5.00 40.16 4.43
CA PRO A 207 4.78 39.31 5.59
C PRO A 207 3.89 38.10 5.27
N LYS A 208 4.15 36.96 5.93
CA LYS A 208 3.45 35.68 5.70
C LYS A 208 1.92 35.82 5.72
N ASP A 209 1.38 36.51 6.72
CA ASP A 209 -0.07 36.73 6.89
C ASP A 209 -0.76 37.35 5.67
N ARG A 210 -0.03 38.16 4.90
CA ARG A 210 -0.55 38.81 3.68
C ARG A 210 -0.14 38.10 2.41
N ARG A 211 1.04 37.50 2.43
CA ARG A 211 1.64 36.79 1.29
C ARG A 211 0.86 35.51 0.96
N ASP A 212 0.53 34.73 1.98
CA ASP A 212 -0.07 33.41 1.80
C ASP A 212 -1.46 33.49 1.13
N PRO A 213 -2.38 34.40 1.55
CA PRO A 213 -3.64 34.62 0.83
C PRO A 213 -3.46 35.05 -0.63
N ILE A 214 -2.44 35.87 -0.93
CA ILE A 214 -2.14 36.32 -2.31
C ILE A 214 -1.68 35.14 -3.16
N LEU A 215 -0.82 34.28 -2.61
CA LEU A 215 -0.32 33.10 -3.30
C LEU A 215 -1.43 32.09 -3.54
N GLU A 216 -2.22 31.76 -2.52
CA GLU A 216 -3.34 30.83 -2.66
C GLU A 216 -4.36 31.32 -3.69
N ALA A 217 -4.71 32.60 -3.65
CA ALA A 217 -5.61 33.20 -4.64
C ALA A 217 -5.03 33.09 -6.06
N HIS A 218 -3.71 33.30 -6.20
CA HIS A 218 -3.05 33.18 -7.50
C HIS A 218 -2.99 31.73 -7.98
N ILE A 219 -2.60 30.79 -7.13
CA ILE A 219 -2.54 29.35 -7.43
C ILE A 219 -3.93 28.83 -7.86
N LYS A 220 -4.99 29.24 -7.15
CA LYS A 220 -6.39 28.94 -7.52
C LYS A 220 -6.83 29.58 -8.84
N SER A 221 -6.20 30.69 -9.24
CA SER A 221 -6.50 31.37 -10.51
C SER A 221 -5.75 30.81 -11.72
N LEU A 222 -4.66 30.06 -11.51
CA LEU A 222 -3.88 29.47 -12.60
C LEU A 222 -4.71 28.41 -13.34
N PRO A 223 -4.63 28.29 -14.68
CA PRO A 223 -5.38 27.25 -15.40
C PRO A 223 -5.11 25.87 -14.82
N GLU A 224 -6.13 25.02 -14.78
CA GLU A 224 -5.96 23.61 -14.42
C GLU A 224 -4.98 23.00 -15.42
N ASP A 225 -3.91 22.40 -14.89
CA ASP A 225 -2.78 21.95 -15.68
C ASP A 225 -3.26 20.82 -16.59
N ALA A 226 -3.45 21.11 -17.87
CA ALA A 226 -3.95 20.17 -18.88
C ALA A 226 -2.95 19.02 -19.18
N GLY A 227 -1.90 18.86 -18.38
CA GLY A 227 -0.77 17.98 -18.65
C GLY A 227 -0.76 16.61 -17.97
N GLU A 228 -1.58 16.37 -16.94
CA GLU A 228 -1.58 15.06 -16.23
C GLU A 228 -2.98 14.54 -15.86
N GLY A 229 -4.00 15.41 -15.95
CA GLY A 229 -5.39 15.03 -15.66
C GLY A 229 -5.99 14.05 -16.66
N ASP A 230 -5.57 14.08 -17.92
CA ASP A 230 -6.10 13.18 -18.96
C ASP A 230 -5.61 11.74 -18.76
N SER A 231 -4.34 11.56 -18.36
CA SER A 231 -3.79 10.24 -17.99
C SER A 231 -4.44 9.69 -16.72
N SER A 232 -4.61 10.50 -15.66
CA SER A 232 -5.22 10.02 -14.42
C SER A 232 -6.72 9.73 -14.56
N ASN A 233 -7.44 10.49 -15.38
CA ASN A 233 -8.87 10.28 -15.56
C ASN A 233 -9.14 9.13 -16.55
N ASP A 234 -8.36 9.01 -17.63
CA ASP A 234 -8.42 7.86 -18.55
C ASP A 234 -7.97 6.56 -17.86
N THR A 235 -6.95 6.59 -17.00
CA THR A 235 -6.56 5.42 -16.18
C THR A 235 -7.63 5.03 -15.17
N ARG A 236 -8.25 5.99 -14.47
CA ARG A 236 -9.38 5.73 -13.56
C ARG A 236 -10.61 5.20 -14.28
N GLU A 237 -10.89 5.72 -15.47
CA GLU A 237 -12.02 5.27 -16.29
C GLU A 237 -11.78 3.88 -16.88
N ARG A 238 -10.55 3.56 -17.31
CA ARG A 238 -10.16 2.20 -17.70
C ARG A 238 -10.23 1.22 -16.53
N GLN A 239 -9.80 1.62 -15.33
CA GLN A 239 -9.91 0.80 -14.13
C GLN A 239 -11.37 0.55 -13.74
N ARG A 240 -12.23 1.58 -13.81
CA ARG A 240 -13.68 1.46 -13.57
C ARG A 240 -14.31 0.48 -14.55
N ARG A 241 -13.98 0.60 -15.84
CA ARG A 241 -14.51 -0.28 -16.89
C ARG A 241 -14.02 -1.72 -16.75
N ALA A 242 -12.76 -1.94 -16.35
CA ALA A 242 -12.22 -3.26 -16.08
C ALA A 242 -12.90 -3.93 -14.87
N LEU A 243 -13.22 -3.16 -13.83
CA LEU A 243 -13.99 -3.64 -12.67
C LEU A 243 -15.43 -4.00 -13.07
N GLU A 244 -16.10 -3.16 -13.85
CA GLU A 244 -17.46 -3.43 -14.35
C GLU A 244 -17.52 -4.68 -15.23
N ASP A 245 -16.54 -4.87 -16.13
CA ASP A 245 -16.46 -6.07 -16.98
C ASP A 245 -16.17 -7.33 -16.15
N ARG A 246 -15.29 -7.23 -15.13
CA ARG A 246 -15.01 -8.33 -14.20
C ARG A 246 -16.24 -8.69 -13.38
N GLU A 247 -16.96 -7.70 -12.84
CA GLU A 247 -18.22 -7.93 -12.11
C GLU A 247 -19.29 -8.55 -13.01
N ALA A 248 -19.39 -8.12 -14.27
CA ALA A 248 -20.31 -8.71 -15.23
C ALA A 248 -19.93 -10.16 -15.59
N ALA A 249 -18.64 -10.48 -15.69
CA ALA A 249 -18.16 -11.85 -15.89
C ALA A 249 -18.49 -12.74 -14.68
N VAL A 250 -18.18 -12.28 -13.46
CA VAL A 250 -18.52 -13.00 -12.22
C VAL A 250 -20.03 -13.20 -12.09
N ARG A 251 -20.85 -12.19 -12.46
CA ARG A 251 -22.31 -12.30 -12.44
C ARG A 251 -22.82 -13.34 -13.44
N ARG A 252 -22.23 -13.41 -14.64
CA ARG A 252 -22.56 -14.44 -15.64
C ARG A 252 -22.18 -15.83 -15.14
N GLU A 253 -20.98 -15.99 -14.60
CA GLU A 253 -20.51 -17.27 -14.06
C GLU A 253 -21.38 -17.74 -12.90
N ARG A 254 -21.70 -16.86 -11.95
CA ARG A 254 -22.65 -17.15 -10.86
C ARG A 254 -24.02 -17.59 -11.38
N PHE A 255 -24.51 -16.96 -12.46
CA PHE A 255 -25.78 -17.36 -13.07
C PHE A 255 -25.74 -18.77 -13.66
N TYR A 256 -24.67 -19.12 -14.38
CA TYR A 256 -24.50 -20.48 -14.93
C TYR A 256 -24.34 -21.52 -13.81
N ASN A 257 -23.47 -21.25 -12.82
CA ASN A 257 -23.28 -22.13 -11.68
C ASN A 257 -24.57 -22.32 -10.89
N GLN A 258 -25.35 -21.27 -10.66
CA GLN A 258 -26.66 -21.36 -10.01
C GLN A 258 -27.62 -22.26 -10.79
N LYS A 259 -27.63 -22.15 -12.13
CA LYS A 259 -28.49 -22.95 -13.01
C LYS A 259 -28.08 -24.42 -13.03
N ASP A 260 -26.79 -24.70 -13.03
CA ASP A 260 -26.27 -26.07 -13.01
C ASP A 260 -26.47 -26.72 -11.63
N ILE A 261 -26.29 -25.96 -10.54
CA ILE A 261 -26.67 -26.41 -9.19
C ILE A 261 -28.18 -26.71 -9.12
N ALA A 262 -29.03 -25.88 -9.72
CA ALA A 262 -30.48 -26.11 -9.74
C ALA A 262 -30.85 -27.38 -10.53
N ARG A 263 -30.21 -27.60 -11.69
CA ARG A 263 -30.40 -28.83 -12.48
C ARG A 263 -29.92 -30.07 -11.73
N GLY A 264 -28.74 -29.99 -11.10
CA GLY A 264 -28.22 -31.08 -10.27
C GLY A 264 -29.15 -31.42 -9.11
N LYS A 265 -29.71 -30.40 -8.44
CA LYS A 265 -30.69 -30.58 -7.37
C LYS A 265 -31.98 -31.26 -7.85
N GLU A 266 -32.48 -30.94 -9.04
CA GLU A 266 -33.67 -31.60 -9.58
C GLU A 266 -33.41 -33.08 -9.87
N VAL A 267 -32.26 -33.40 -10.49
CA VAL A 267 -31.85 -34.79 -10.74
C VAL A 267 -31.70 -35.56 -9.42
N LEU A 268 -31.08 -34.96 -8.41
CA LEU A 268 -30.99 -35.53 -7.05
C LEU A 268 -32.37 -35.77 -6.44
N ARG A 269 -33.32 -34.85 -6.64
CA ARG A 269 -34.69 -35.00 -6.15
C ARG A 269 -35.40 -36.17 -6.84
N GLU A 270 -35.22 -36.33 -8.15
CA GLU A 270 -35.76 -37.46 -8.91
C GLU A 270 -35.16 -38.79 -8.44
N THR A 271 -33.83 -38.87 -8.29
CA THR A 271 -33.17 -40.07 -7.80
C THR A 271 -33.54 -40.40 -6.36
N GLU A 272 -33.69 -39.40 -5.49
CA GLU A 272 -34.22 -39.58 -4.14
C GLU A 272 -35.65 -40.14 -4.14
N MET A 273 -36.52 -39.67 -5.05
CA MET A 273 -37.87 -40.20 -5.19
C MET A 273 -37.87 -41.64 -5.71
N GLU A 274 -37.00 -41.96 -6.67
CA GLU A 274 -36.78 -43.33 -7.17
C GLU A 274 -36.30 -44.26 -6.05
N ILE A 275 -35.29 -43.82 -5.28
CA ILE A 275 -34.76 -44.55 -4.11
C ILE A 275 -35.85 -44.74 -3.06
N LYS A 276 -36.66 -43.70 -2.75
CA LYS A 276 -37.78 -43.82 -1.82
C LYS A 276 -38.83 -44.82 -2.30
N ARG A 277 -39.15 -44.86 -3.59
CA ARG A 277 -40.06 -45.87 -4.15
C ARG A 277 -39.46 -47.27 -4.06
N ALA A 278 -38.16 -47.42 -4.36
CA ALA A 278 -37.43 -48.68 -4.23
C ALA A 278 -37.21 -49.12 -2.78
N MET A 279 -37.22 -48.21 -1.81
CA MET A 279 -37.23 -48.53 -0.38
C MET A 279 -38.63 -48.93 0.12
N ASN A 280 -39.69 -48.49 -0.58
CA ASN A 280 -41.08 -48.73 -0.20
C ASN A 280 -41.71 -49.95 -0.88
N VAL A 281 -40.91 -50.89 -1.41
CA VAL A 281 -41.42 -52.21 -1.76
C VAL A 281 -41.85 -52.94 -0.49
N GLY A 282 -43.16 -53.00 -0.29
CA GLY A 282 -43.78 -53.83 0.74
C GLY A 282 -43.41 -55.30 0.56
N LYS A 283 -43.46 -56.05 1.66
CA LYS A 283 -43.17 -57.51 1.73
C LYS A 283 -43.97 -58.37 0.73
N GLU A 284 -44.97 -57.81 0.05
CA GLU A 284 -45.77 -58.46 -0.99
C GLU A 284 -44.98 -58.79 -2.26
N GLY A 285 -44.02 -57.95 -2.67
CA GLY A 285 -43.22 -58.19 -3.89
C GLY A 285 -42.24 -59.35 -3.78
N LEU A 286 -41.77 -59.65 -2.56
CA LEU A 286 -40.89 -60.79 -2.28
C LEU A 286 -41.66 -62.11 -2.09
N LEU A 287 -42.96 -62.06 -1.78
CA LEU A 287 -43.80 -63.26 -1.62
C LEU A 287 -44.09 -63.97 -2.96
N GLY A 288 -44.15 -63.21 -4.06
CA GLY A 288 -44.44 -63.76 -5.40
C GLY A 288 -43.32 -64.62 -6.01
N HIS A 289 -42.16 -64.73 -5.36
CA HIS A 289 -41.06 -65.61 -5.79
C HIS A 289 -40.84 -66.79 -4.82
N LEU A 290 -41.70 -66.95 -3.81
CA LEU A 290 -41.53 -67.93 -2.73
C LEU A 290 -42.65 -68.99 -2.65
N GLU A 291 -43.64 -69.01 -3.55
CA GLU A 291 -44.58 -70.15 -3.63
C GLU A 291 -44.09 -71.22 -4.62
N PRO A 292 -43.73 -72.43 -4.13
CA PRO A 292 -43.28 -73.53 -4.96
C PRO A 292 -44.46 -74.33 -5.52
N ALA A 293 -44.21 -74.94 -6.67
CA ALA A 293 -45.01 -75.99 -7.31
C ALA A 293 -45.79 -76.87 -6.32
N LYS A 294 -47.12 -76.91 -6.47
CA LYS A 294 -47.94 -78.07 -6.10
C LYS A 294 -49.30 -78.04 -6.80
N GLU A 295 -49.57 -79.18 -7.43
CA GLU A 295 -50.88 -79.74 -7.77
C GLU A 295 -51.61 -79.22 -9.02
N LYS A 296 -52.25 -80.07 -9.84
CA LYS A 296 -52.11 -81.47 -10.26
C LYS A 296 -53.38 -81.73 -11.09
N ASP A 297 -53.24 -82.59 -12.11
CA ASP A 297 -54.20 -83.64 -12.46
C ASP A 297 -55.70 -83.31 -12.46
N LYS A 298 -56.23 -82.97 -13.65
CA LYS A 298 -57.62 -83.18 -14.17
C LYS A 298 -57.75 -82.26 -15.38
N GLU A 299 -57.94 -82.68 -16.63
CA GLU A 299 -58.73 -83.77 -17.17
C GLU A 299 -58.10 -84.22 -18.50
N GLU A 300 -57.72 -85.49 -18.59
CA GLU A 300 -57.77 -86.23 -19.85
C GLU A 300 -59.23 -86.63 -20.16
N GLY A 301 -59.59 -86.57 -21.44
CA GLY A 301 -60.76 -87.25 -22.01
C GLY A 301 -61.77 -86.25 -22.58
N LYS A 302 -62.20 -86.32 -23.83
CA LYS A 302 -62.25 -87.45 -24.77
C LYS A 302 -62.73 -86.90 -26.13
N VAL A 303 -62.18 -87.45 -27.22
CA VAL A 303 -62.90 -88.00 -28.41
C VAL A 303 -63.66 -86.97 -29.28
N SER A 304 -63.54 -86.92 -30.60
CA SER A 304 -62.88 -87.73 -31.63
C SER A 304 -62.71 -86.87 -32.88
#